data_AF-T1B5B8-F1
#
_entry.id   AF-T1B5B8-F1
#
_cell.length_a   1.000
_cell.length_b   1.000
_cell.length_c   1.000
_cell.angle_alpha   90.00
_cell.angle_beta   90.00
_cell.angle_gamma   90.00
#
_symmetry.space_group_name_H-M   'P 1'
#
loop_
_entity.id
_entity.type
_entity.pdbx_description
1 polymer ?
#
loop_
_entity_poly.entity_id
_entity_poly.type
_entity_poly.pdbx_seq_one_letter_code
_entity_poly.pdbx_strand_id
1 'polypeptide(L)'
;MKTPQGLQALIDDGIIDAVIRPLKSGKEASVYVVRSGDSVRCAKVYKDMAQRSFQARVQYQEGRKVRGSREARAIGKATRFGRKQQENDWKNTEVDALYQLAAAGVRVPQPYGFFNGVLVMELVTDAEGRSA
;
A
#
# COMPACT_ATOMS: atom_id res chain seq x y z
N MET A 1 14.21 14.57 -9.60
CA MET A 1 14.29 14.12 -8.19
C MET A 1 14.79 12.69 -8.19
N LYS A 2 15.60 12.26 -7.22
CA LYS A 2 15.96 10.84 -7.07
C LYS A 2 14.74 10.07 -6.54
N THR A 3 14.37 8.97 -7.20
CA THR A 3 13.29 8.09 -6.75
C THR A 3 13.63 7.48 -5.38
N PRO A 4 12.74 7.56 -4.38
CA PRO A 4 12.92 6.88 -3.10
C PRO A 4 13.04 5.37 -3.30
N GLN A 5 13.92 4.71 -2.55
CA GLN A 5 14.23 3.28 -2.71
C GLN A 5 12.97 2.39 -2.68
N GLY A 6 12.00 2.69 -1.78
CA GLY A 6 10.74 1.94 -1.69
C GLY A 6 9.81 2.08 -2.89
N LEU A 7 10.01 3.09 -3.75
CA LEU A 7 9.20 3.30 -4.96
C LEU A 7 9.85 2.77 -6.24
N GLN A 8 11.16 2.50 -6.22
CA GLN A 8 11.86 2.00 -7.41
C GLN A 8 11.30 0.65 -7.86
N ALA A 9 11.06 -0.27 -6.92
CA ALA A 9 10.48 -1.58 -7.23
C ALA A 9 9.08 -1.46 -7.90
N LEU A 10 8.26 -0.48 -7.48
CA LEU A 10 6.96 -0.25 -8.11
C LEU A 10 7.08 0.31 -9.53
N ILE A 11 8.15 1.04 -9.84
CA ILE A 11 8.46 1.49 -11.21
C ILE A 11 8.89 0.30 -12.06
N ASP A 12 9.82 -0.50 -11.55
CA ASP A 12 10.38 -1.65 -12.26
C ASP A 12 9.30 -2.70 -12.56
N ASP A 13 8.33 -2.87 -11.66
CA ASP A 13 7.18 -3.77 -11.83
C ASP A 13 6.04 -3.18 -12.70
N GLY A 14 6.15 -1.90 -13.09
CA GLY A 14 5.14 -1.20 -13.89
C GLY A 14 3.84 -0.87 -13.14
N ILE A 15 3.90 -0.77 -11.81
CA ILE A 15 2.76 -0.37 -10.96
C ILE A 15 2.55 1.15 -11.01
N ILE A 16 3.65 1.91 -11.02
CA ILE A 16 3.68 3.37 -11.22
C ILE A 16 4.75 3.70 -12.27
N ASP A 17 4.61 4.82 -12.98
CA ASP A 17 5.59 5.18 -14.02
C ASP A 17 6.68 6.10 -13.47
N ALA A 18 6.31 7.01 -12.55
CA ALA A 18 7.22 8.03 -12.05
C ALA A 18 6.77 8.62 -10.72
N VAL A 19 7.74 9.10 -9.95
CA VAL A 19 7.52 9.96 -8.78
C VAL A 19 7.52 11.41 -9.24
N ILE A 20 6.42 12.12 -8.98
CA ILE A 20 6.25 13.53 -9.38
C ILE A 20 6.88 14.42 -8.30
N ARG A 21 6.43 14.29 -7.05
CA ARG A 21 6.91 15.10 -5.91
C ARG A 21 6.63 14.41 -4.57
N PRO A 22 7.38 14.72 -3.50
CA PRO A 22 6.90 14.45 -2.14
C PRO A 22 5.58 15.20 -1.91
N LEU A 23 4.67 14.57 -1.17
CA LEU A 23 3.47 15.21 -0.66
C LEU A 23 3.67 15.56 0.81
N LYS A 24 3.87 14.55 1.65
CA LYS A 24 4.00 14.71 3.10
C LYS A 24 4.92 13.65 3.69
N SER A 25 5.68 14.01 4.71
CA SER A 25 6.50 13.06 5.48
C SER A 25 6.01 13.03 6.92
N GLY A 26 5.94 11.84 7.51
CA GLY A 26 5.58 11.63 8.90
C GLY A 26 6.53 10.66 9.60
N LYS A 27 6.29 10.44 10.90
CA LYS A 27 7.06 9.48 11.71
C LYS A 27 6.97 8.07 11.13
N GLU A 28 5.81 7.71 10.60
CA GLU A 28 5.46 6.33 10.27
C GLU A 28 5.48 6.01 8.78
N ALA A 29 5.29 7.02 7.94
CA ALA A 29 5.23 6.87 6.50
C ALA A 29 5.58 8.17 5.81
N SER A 30 5.99 8.06 4.55
CA SER A 30 6.14 9.18 3.63
C SER A 30 5.17 9.00 2.47
N VAL A 31 4.49 10.06 2.06
CA VAL A 31 3.52 10.08 0.97
C VAL A 31 4.11 10.87 -0.20
N TYR A 32 4.00 10.30 -1.39
CA TYR A 32 4.47 10.88 -2.64
C TYR A 32 3.34 10.97 -3.65
N VAL A 33 3.35 12.02 -4.46
CA VAL A 33 2.53 12.12 -5.66
C VAL A 33 3.24 11.36 -6.78
N VAL A 34 2.53 10.43 -7.43
CA VAL A 34 3.07 9.53 -8.44
C VAL A 34 2.18 9.51 -9.69
N ARG A 35 2.75 9.13 -10.83
CA ARG A 35 2.03 8.87 -12.08
C ARG A 35 1.82 7.37 -12.27
N SER A 36 0.65 6.97 -12.73
CA SER A 36 0.32 5.58 -13.10
C SER A 36 -0.63 5.61 -14.30
N GLY A 37 -0.09 5.38 -15.49
CA GLY A 37 -0.72 5.71 -16.77
C GLY A 37 -1.10 7.20 -16.84
N ASP A 38 -2.33 7.46 -17.25
CA ASP A 38 -2.88 8.82 -17.33
C ASP A 38 -3.36 9.36 -15.97
N SER A 39 -3.23 8.60 -14.89
CA SER A 39 -3.70 8.97 -13.56
C SER A 39 -2.59 9.50 -12.66
N VAL A 40 -2.91 10.53 -11.88
CA VAL A 40 -2.09 10.98 -10.74
C VAL A 40 -2.63 10.36 -9.45
N ARG A 41 -1.75 9.76 -8.67
CA ARG A 41 -2.08 9.02 -7.44
C ARG A 41 -1.15 9.39 -6.28
N CYS A 42 -1.48 8.89 -5.10
CA CYS A 42 -0.61 8.88 -3.94
C CYS A 42 0.05 7.53 -3.76
N ALA A 43 1.34 7.53 -3.38
CA ALA A 43 2.05 6.36 -2.88
C ALA A 43 2.49 6.62 -1.44
N LYS A 44 1.89 5.91 -0.49
CA LYS A 44 2.23 5.95 0.94
C LYS A 44 3.23 4.83 1.24
N VAL A 45 4.49 5.21 1.41
CA VAL A 45 5.62 4.33 1.74
C VAL A 45 5.73 4.22 3.26
N TYR A 46 5.47 3.04 3.81
CA TYR A 46 5.61 2.79 5.24
C TYR A 46 7.09 2.67 5.63
N LYS A 47 7.48 3.27 6.76
CA LYS A 47 8.83 3.13 7.31
C LYS A 47 8.92 1.82 8.09
N ASP A 48 10.07 1.15 7.98
CA ASP A 48 10.31 -0.15 8.57
C ASP A 48 10.09 -0.15 10.10
N MET A 49 9.50 -1.22 10.63
CA MET A 49 9.18 -1.36 12.06
C MET A 49 10.44 -1.31 12.93
N ALA A 50 11.60 -1.72 12.40
CA ALA A 50 12.89 -1.61 13.07
C ALA A 50 13.30 -0.16 13.39
N GLN A 51 12.78 0.81 12.64
CA GLN A 51 12.99 2.24 12.90
C GLN A 51 11.84 2.90 13.67
N ARG A 52 10.73 2.20 13.96
CA ARG A 52 9.54 2.80 14.57
C ARG A 52 9.66 3.02 16.08
N SER A 53 10.35 2.15 16.82
CA SER A 53 10.68 2.37 18.24
C SER A 53 11.30 1.11 18.87
N PHE A 54 12.38 1.30 19.61
CA PHE A 54 13.06 0.33 20.46
C PHE A 54 12.21 -0.17 21.67
N GLN A 55 10.88 0.03 21.68
CA GLN A 55 10.08 -0.01 22.92
C GLN A 55 8.76 -0.83 22.88
N ALA A 56 8.36 -1.49 21.79
CA ALA A 56 7.02 -2.12 21.73
C ALA A 56 7.04 -3.57 21.23
N ARG A 57 7.92 -4.42 21.79
CA ARG A 57 8.19 -5.78 21.28
C ARG A 57 7.30 -6.92 21.81
N VAL A 58 6.24 -6.70 22.61
CA VAL A 58 5.69 -7.82 23.43
C VAL A 58 4.23 -8.26 23.16
N GLN A 59 3.39 -7.62 22.32
CA GLN A 59 1.93 -7.85 22.47
C GLN A 59 1.09 -8.44 21.33
N TYR A 60 1.64 -9.00 20.25
CA TYR A 60 0.78 -9.45 19.12
C TYR A 60 1.08 -10.87 18.60
N GLN A 61 1.06 -11.88 19.49
CA GLN A 61 1.18 -13.29 19.08
C GLN A 61 0.06 -14.24 19.52
N GLU A 62 -1.11 -13.76 19.94
CA GLU A 62 -2.23 -14.68 20.22
C GLU A 62 -3.47 -14.39 19.40
N GLY A 63 -3.74 -15.29 18.45
CA GLY A 63 -5.12 -15.65 18.13
C GLY A 63 -5.64 -15.28 16.75
N ARG A 64 -5.06 -15.78 15.64
CA ARG A 64 -5.82 -15.91 14.37
C ARG A 64 -5.51 -17.22 13.65
N LYS A 65 -6.33 -18.25 13.92
CA LYS A 65 -6.48 -19.46 13.10
C LYS A 65 -7.30 -19.10 11.85
N VAL A 66 -6.73 -19.32 10.66
CA VAL A 66 -7.46 -19.20 9.38
C VAL A 66 -8.22 -20.50 9.11
N ARG A 67 -9.55 -20.43 9.03
CA ARG A 67 -10.45 -21.54 8.66
C ARG A 67 -10.68 -21.50 7.15
N GLY A 68 -10.28 -22.56 6.45
CA GLY A 68 -10.28 -22.62 4.99
C GLY A 68 -11.65 -22.84 4.33
N SER A 69 -11.71 -22.59 3.04
CA SER A 69 -11.84 -23.62 1.98
C SER A 69 -12.33 -22.96 0.69
N ARG A 70 -11.52 -23.08 -0.38
CA ARG A 70 -11.80 -22.86 -1.83
C ARG A 70 -10.64 -22.19 -2.56
N GLU A 71 -9.81 -21.40 -1.88
CA GLU A 71 -8.65 -20.70 -2.47
C GLU A 71 -7.49 -21.65 -2.84
N ALA A 72 -7.44 -22.85 -2.25
CA ALA A 72 -6.36 -23.82 -2.44
C ALA A 72 -6.26 -24.43 -3.87
N ARG A 73 -7.29 -24.32 -4.73
CA ARG A 73 -7.26 -24.91 -6.08
C ARG A 73 -6.95 -23.93 -7.22
N ALA A 74 -6.90 -22.63 -6.96
CA ALA A 74 -6.46 -21.63 -7.94
C ALA A 74 -4.93 -21.48 -8.01
N ILE A 75 -4.20 -22.10 -7.08
CA ILE A 75 -2.74 -22.02 -6.93
C ILE A 75 -2.00 -22.84 -8.02
N GLY A 76 -2.67 -23.79 -8.68
CA GLY A 76 -2.06 -24.69 -9.67
C GLY A 76 -1.86 -24.11 -11.09
N LYS A 77 -2.34 -22.89 -11.38
CA LYS A 77 -2.12 -22.25 -12.69
C LYS A 77 -1.30 -20.99 -12.51
N ALA A 78 -0.01 -21.10 -12.85
CA ALA A 78 1.01 -20.06 -12.80
C ALA A 78 0.69 -18.84 -13.68
N THR A 79 -0.33 -18.06 -13.31
CA THR A 79 -0.58 -16.73 -13.89
C THR A 79 0.17 -15.67 -13.10
N ARG A 80 0.49 -14.53 -13.72
CA ARG A 80 1.16 -13.37 -13.12
C ARG A 80 0.45 -12.87 -11.83
N PHE A 81 -0.82 -13.24 -11.66
CA PHE A 81 -1.64 -13.01 -10.48
C PHE A 81 -1.29 -13.92 -9.29
N GLY A 82 -0.85 -15.16 -9.53
CA GLY A 82 -0.51 -16.14 -8.49
C GLY A 82 0.79 -15.85 -7.73
N ARG A 83 1.80 -15.25 -8.40
CA ARG A 83 3.02 -14.77 -7.71
C ARG A 83 2.74 -13.57 -6.80
N LYS A 84 1.68 -12.82 -7.10
CA LYS A 84 1.19 -11.66 -6.33
C LYS A 84 0.54 -12.05 -5.00
N GLN A 85 0.23 -13.33 -4.80
CA GLN A 85 -0.40 -13.85 -3.59
C GLN A 85 0.62 -14.23 -2.50
N GLN A 86 1.92 -14.28 -2.80
CA GLN A 86 2.98 -14.76 -1.89
C GLN A 86 3.69 -13.66 -1.07
N GLU A 87 3.15 -12.44 -1.03
CA GLU A 87 3.64 -11.36 -0.15
C GLU A 87 2.56 -10.90 0.86
N ASN A 88 1.81 -11.84 1.43
CA ASN A 88 1.09 -11.62 2.70
C ASN A 88 1.94 -12.30 3.78
N ASP A 89 2.47 -11.60 4.78
CA ASP A 89 1.69 -11.19 5.95
C ASP A 89 2.24 -9.92 6.62
N TRP A 90 1.94 -8.76 6.04
CA TRP A 90 1.75 -7.56 6.86
C TRP A 90 0.74 -6.61 6.24
N LYS A 91 -0.50 -7.08 6.07
CA LYS A 91 -1.63 -6.15 5.95
C LYS A 91 -1.78 -5.44 7.29
N ASN A 92 -1.26 -4.24 7.39
CA ASN A 92 -1.47 -3.37 8.55
C ASN A 92 -2.98 -3.08 8.68
N THR A 93 -3.52 -3.08 9.90
CA THR A 93 -4.93 -2.76 10.21
C THR A 93 -5.43 -1.53 9.47
N GLU A 94 -4.57 -0.53 9.25
CA GLU A 94 -4.91 0.68 8.48
C GLU A 94 -5.31 0.38 7.03
N VAL A 95 -4.56 -0.50 6.35
CA VAL A 95 -4.84 -0.88 4.95
C VAL A 95 -6.17 -1.61 4.89
N ASP A 96 -6.39 -2.58 5.78
CA ASP A 96 -7.65 -3.33 5.83
C ASP A 96 -8.85 -2.42 6.13
N ALA A 97 -8.71 -1.51 7.10
CA ALA A 97 -9.75 -0.54 7.42
C ALA A 97 -10.08 0.35 6.22
N LEU A 98 -9.07 0.81 5.47
CA LEU A 98 -9.28 1.63 4.27
C LEU A 98 -10.08 0.87 3.19
N TYR A 99 -9.73 -0.39 2.94
CA TYR A 99 -10.48 -1.23 1.98
C TYR A 99 -11.91 -1.48 2.45
N GLN A 100 -12.13 -1.73 3.75
CA GLN A 100 -13.48 -1.93 4.31
C GLN A 100 -14.33 -0.67 4.19
N LEU A 101 -13.78 0.50 4.52
CA LEU A 101 -14.47 1.78 4.42
C LEU A 101 -14.82 2.11 2.95
N ALA A 102 -13.89 1.89 2.02
CA ALA A 102 -14.14 2.05 0.59
C ALA A 102 -15.26 1.11 0.10
N ALA A 103 -15.23 -0.16 0.51
CA ALA A 103 -16.27 -1.14 0.16
C ALA A 103 -17.64 -0.79 0.77
N ALA A 104 -17.66 -0.12 1.92
CA ALA A 104 -18.87 0.38 2.56
C ALA A 104 -19.40 1.69 1.93
N GLY A 105 -18.76 2.23 0.89
CA GLY A 105 -19.17 3.47 0.24
C GLY A 105 -18.85 4.74 1.05
N VAL A 106 -18.05 4.62 2.11
CA VAL A 106 -17.58 5.79 2.87
C VAL A 106 -16.60 6.57 2.00
N ARG A 107 -16.67 7.91 2.03
CA ARG A 107 -15.66 8.74 1.39
C ARG A 107 -14.32 8.52 2.12
N VAL A 108 -13.46 7.74 1.48
CA VAL A 108 -12.02 7.61 1.78
C VAL A 108 -11.22 7.71 0.48
N PRO A 109 -9.88 7.85 0.50
CA PRO A 109 -9.08 7.73 -0.70
C PRO A 109 -9.23 6.33 -1.30
N GLN A 110 -9.61 6.21 -2.57
CA GLN A 110 -9.77 4.92 -3.23
C GLN A 110 -8.43 4.15 -3.25
N PRO A 111 -8.33 2.96 -2.64
CA PRO A 111 -7.11 2.16 -2.69
C PRO A 111 -7.00 1.41 -4.04
N TYR A 112 -5.79 1.38 -4.61
CA TYR A 112 -5.47 0.67 -5.85
C TYR A 112 -4.59 -0.56 -5.64
N GLY A 113 -3.89 -0.63 -4.50
CA GLY A 113 -3.09 -1.79 -4.14
C GLY A 113 -2.07 -1.50 -3.05
N PHE A 114 -1.58 -2.57 -2.42
CA PHE A 114 -0.47 -2.53 -1.48
C PHE A 114 0.65 -3.44 -2.01
N PHE A 115 1.83 -2.86 -2.26
CA PHE A 115 2.96 -3.54 -2.91
C PHE A 115 4.25 -3.15 -2.20
N ASN A 116 5.11 -4.10 -1.86
CA ASN A 116 6.45 -3.80 -1.30
C ASN A 116 6.44 -2.80 -0.13
N GLY A 117 5.44 -2.85 0.76
CA GLY A 117 5.31 -1.88 1.86
C GLY A 117 4.79 -0.49 1.45
N VAL A 118 4.20 -0.36 0.25
CA VAL A 118 3.68 0.89 -0.31
C VAL A 118 2.20 0.74 -0.63
N LEU A 119 1.36 1.60 -0.03
CA LEU A 119 -0.05 1.72 -0.36
C LEU A 119 -0.23 2.76 -1.49
N VAL A 120 -0.74 2.31 -2.63
CA VAL A 120 -1.13 3.19 -3.75
C VAL A 120 -2.62 3.50 -3.63
N MET A 121 -2.97 4.78 -3.62
CA MET A 121 -4.35 5.26 -3.43
C MET A 121 -4.62 6.56 -4.19
N GLU A 122 -5.89 6.96 -4.27
CA GLU A 122 -6.34 8.24 -4.82
C GLU A 122 -5.55 9.43 -4.25
N LEU A 123 -5.20 10.38 -5.11
CA LEU A 123 -4.77 11.70 -4.69
C LEU A 123 -6.01 12.54 -4.37
N VAL A 124 -6.21 12.86 -3.10
CA VAL A 124 -7.28 13.77 -2.68
C VAL A 124 -6.82 15.21 -2.90
N THR A 125 -7.63 15.99 -3.59
CA THR A 125 -7.41 17.42 -3.84
C THR A 125 -8.57 18.26 -3.29
N ASP A 126 -8.32 19.55 -3.05
CA ASP A 126 -9.37 20.53 -2.84
C ASP A 126 -10.12 20.86 -4.15
N ALA A 127 -11.08 21.79 -4.06
CA ALA A 127 -11.90 22.23 -5.19
C ALA A 127 -11.06 22.91 -6.30
N GLU A 128 -9.88 23.44 -5.95
CA GLU A 128 -8.94 24.05 -6.88
C GLU A 128 -7.89 23.06 -7.42
N GLY A 129 -8.02 21.76 -7.10
CA GLY A 129 -7.12 20.71 -7.55
C GLY A 129 -5.77 20.67 -6.80
N ARG A 130 -5.64 21.37 -5.67
CA ARG A 130 -4.41 21.39 -4.86
C ARG A 130 -4.42 20.26 -3.85
N SER A 131 -3.23 19.73 -3.56
CA SER A 131 -2.99 18.76 -2.49
C SER A 131 -1.84 19.22 -1.60
N ALA A 132 -2.00 19.05 -0.28
CA ALA A 132 -1.09 19.54 0.76
C ALA A 132 -0.35 18.42 1.49
#